data_AF-A0A402AMU4-F1
#
_entry.id   AF-A0A402AMU4-F1
#
_cell.length_a   1.000
_cell.length_b   1.000
_cell.length_c   1.000
_cell.angle_alpha   90.00
_cell.angle_beta   90.00
_cell.angle_gamma   90.00
#
_symmetry.space_group_name_H-M   'P 1'
#
loop_
_entity.id
_entity.type
_entity.pdbx_description
1 polymer ?
#
loop_
_entity_poly.entity_id
_entity_poly.type
_entity_poly.pdbx_seq_one_letter_code
_entity_poly.pdbx_strand_id
1 'polypeptide(L)'
;MSTSQDYPDLSPERDDDLYEQEREARRLALRENAKHILRESGLAEMLQSINKNLLKGRGRFEEYDSLVLFRWGTQSTRRHMWIEVRGSSILFRLHPHRTCAQAAPVCDGEYHTFTSTMWSDRELLKAELKKYYDRPVAESSAD
;
A
#
# COMPACT_ATOMS: atom_id res chain seq x y z
N MET A 1 -11.11 -19.90 -63.79
CA MET A 1 -11.38 -20.67 -62.57
C MET A 1 -10.82 -19.87 -61.40
N SER A 2 -11.71 -19.43 -60.50
CA SER A 2 -11.38 -18.68 -59.29
C SER A 2 -10.69 -19.56 -58.25
N THR A 3 -9.74 -18.98 -57.53
CA THR A 3 -9.57 -19.23 -56.09
C THR A 3 -9.11 -17.92 -55.45
N SER A 4 -10.09 -17.11 -55.02
CA SER A 4 -9.85 -16.03 -54.07
C SER A 4 -9.43 -16.66 -52.74
N GLN A 5 -8.22 -16.35 -52.28
CA GLN A 5 -7.80 -16.64 -50.92
C GLN A 5 -8.14 -15.42 -50.06
N ASP A 6 -9.24 -15.53 -49.32
CA ASP A 6 -9.51 -14.70 -48.15
C ASP A 6 -8.44 -15.02 -47.08
N TYR A 7 -7.58 -14.05 -46.79
CA TYR A 7 -6.76 -14.07 -45.58
C TYR A 7 -7.56 -13.39 -44.46
N PRO A 8 -7.74 -14.03 -43.30
CA PRO A 8 -8.40 -13.38 -42.18
C PRO A 8 -7.53 -12.24 -41.67
N ASP A 9 -8.10 -11.04 -41.70
CA ASP A 9 -7.62 -9.82 -41.07
C ASP A 9 -7.52 -10.04 -39.56
N LEU A 10 -6.31 -10.41 -39.10
CA LEU A 10 -5.95 -10.44 -37.68
C LEU A 10 -5.66 -9.00 -37.27
N SER A 11 -6.71 -8.23 -36.99
CA SER A 11 -6.61 -6.84 -36.56
C SER A 11 -5.98 -6.76 -35.16
N PRO A 12 -4.76 -6.19 -35.01
CA PRO A 12 -4.05 -6.10 -33.72
C PRO A 12 -4.76 -5.24 -32.66
N GLU A 13 -5.75 -4.44 -33.06
CA GLU A 13 -6.49 -3.53 -32.18
C GLU A 13 -7.33 -4.28 -31.12
N ARG A 14 -7.82 -5.50 -31.43
CA ARG A 14 -8.64 -6.29 -30.49
C ARG A 14 -7.83 -6.90 -29.36
N ASP A 15 -6.56 -7.22 -29.60
CA ASP A 15 -5.68 -7.82 -28.59
C ASP A 15 -5.18 -6.76 -27.60
N ASP A 16 -4.94 -5.53 -28.07
CA ASP A 16 -4.59 -4.39 -27.22
C ASP A 16 -5.75 -4.00 -26.29
N ASP A 17 -6.98 -3.93 -26.80
CA ASP A 17 -8.18 -3.63 -26.00
C ASP A 17 -8.41 -4.68 -24.88
N LEU A 18 -8.21 -5.97 -25.19
CA LEU A 18 -8.32 -7.05 -24.21
C LEU A 18 -7.22 -6.97 -23.14
N TYR A 19 -6.00 -6.64 -23.54
CA TYR A 19 -4.88 -6.46 -22.63
C TYR A 19 -5.09 -5.27 -21.68
N GLU A 20 -5.65 -4.17 -22.16
CA GLU A 20 -6.01 -3.01 -21.33
C GLU A 20 -7.10 -3.38 -20.33
N GLN A 21 -8.17 -4.05 -20.78
CA GLN A 21 -9.24 -4.52 -19.91
C GLN A 21 -8.73 -5.46 -18.80
N GLU A 22 -7.84 -6.40 -19.13
CA GLU A 22 -7.23 -7.28 -18.13
C GLU A 22 -6.41 -6.51 -17.09
N ARG A 23 -5.64 -5.50 -17.53
CA ARG A 23 -4.86 -4.66 -16.63
C ARG A 23 -5.74 -3.84 -15.70
N GLU A 24 -6.81 -3.26 -16.21
CA GLU A 24 -7.77 -2.52 -15.40
C GLU A 24 -8.46 -3.42 -14.38
N ALA A 25 -8.92 -4.61 -14.80
CA ALA A 25 -9.53 -5.59 -13.90
C ALA A 25 -8.57 -6.00 -12.77
N ARG A 26 -7.29 -6.25 -13.09
CA ARG A 26 -6.26 -6.57 -12.09
C ARG A 26 -6.04 -5.40 -11.11
N ARG A 27 -5.99 -4.16 -11.59
CA ARG A 27 -5.82 -2.97 -10.74
C ARG A 27 -7.01 -2.77 -9.80
N LEU A 28 -8.23 -2.93 -10.31
CA LEU A 28 -9.45 -2.86 -9.50
C LEU A 28 -9.47 -3.96 -8.43
N ALA A 29 -9.10 -5.19 -8.77
CA ALA A 29 -9.03 -6.30 -7.83
C ALA A 29 -8.00 -6.03 -6.70
N LEU A 30 -6.82 -5.50 -7.05
CA LEU A 30 -5.81 -5.09 -6.06
C LEU A 30 -6.34 -4.02 -5.11
N ARG A 31 -7.02 -3.01 -5.66
CA ARG A 31 -7.60 -1.90 -4.89
C ARG A 31 -8.68 -2.33 -3.93
N GLU A 32 -9.60 -3.17 -4.37
CA GLU A 32 -10.66 -3.67 -3.50
C GLU A 32 -10.11 -4.61 -2.43
N ASN A 33 -9.13 -5.46 -2.76
CA ASN A 33 -8.44 -6.29 -1.77
C ASN A 33 -7.71 -5.42 -0.72
N ALA A 34 -6.98 -4.40 -1.14
CA ALA A 34 -6.28 -3.50 -0.23
C ALA A 34 -7.26 -2.80 0.74
N LYS A 35 -8.37 -2.26 0.22
CA LYS A 35 -9.43 -1.67 1.05
C LYS A 35 -10.02 -2.68 2.04
N HIS A 36 -10.25 -3.92 1.58
CA HIS A 36 -10.79 -4.99 2.42
C HIS A 36 -9.84 -5.27 3.59
N ILE A 37 -8.57 -5.57 3.31
CA ILE A 37 -7.55 -5.90 4.33
C ILE A 37 -7.33 -4.73 5.31
N LEU A 38 -7.29 -3.48 4.82
CA LEU A 38 -7.14 -2.31 5.69
C LEU A 38 -8.33 -2.10 6.62
N ARG A 39 -9.54 -2.44 6.17
CA ARG A 39 -10.75 -2.39 7.00
C ARG A 39 -10.79 -3.53 8.00
N GLU A 40 -10.55 -4.76 7.54
CA GLU A 40 -10.60 -5.98 8.34
C GLU A 40 -9.56 -5.98 9.46
N SER A 41 -8.33 -5.55 9.18
CA SER A 41 -7.27 -5.36 10.17
C SER A 41 -7.56 -4.24 11.18
N GLY A 42 -8.54 -3.38 10.90
CA GLY A 42 -8.82 -2.17 11.67
C GLY A 42 -7.77 -1.05 11.47
N LEU A 43 -6.80 -1.22 10.57
CA LEU A 43 -5.75 -0.24 10.31
C LEU A 43 -6.32 1.08 9.77
N ALA A 44 -7.34 1.01 8.91
CA ALA A 44 -8.03 2.19 8.39
C ALA A 44 -8.61 3.06 9.53
N GLU A 45 -9.28 2.43 10.49
CA GLU A 45 -9.86 3.12 11.66
C GLU A 45 -8.77 3.73 12.55
N MET A 46 -7.68 2.99 12.80
CA MET A 46 -6.56 3.48 13.60
C MET A 46 -5.90 4.71 12.98
N LEU A 47 -5.66 4.71 11.67
CA LEU A 47 -5.10 5.85 10.96
C LEU A 47 -6.02 7.07 10.99
N GLN A 48 -7.33 6.87 10.78
CA GLN A 48 -8.32 7.93 10.90
C GLN A 48 -8.36 8.51 12.33
N SER A 49 -8.28 7.65 13.35
CA SER A 49 -8.21 8.05 14.76
C SER A 49 -6.95 8.88 15.06
N ILE A 50 -5.78 8.48 14.55
CA ILE A 50 -4.55 9.28 14.64
C ILE A 50 -4.76 10.66 14.01
N ASN A 51 -5.32 10.71 12.80
CA ASN A 51 -5.52 11.98 12.11
C ASN A 51 -6.46 12.89 12.90
N LYS A 52 -7.59 12.36 13.37
CA LYS A 52 -8.60 13.13 14.12
C LYS A 52 -8.10 13.57 15.50
N ASN A 53 -7.56 12.64 16.28
CA ASN A 53 -7.32 12.85 17.70
C ASN A 53 -5.95 13.47 17.99
N LEU A 54 -4.90 13.00 17.30
CA LEU A 54 -3.51 13.43 17.54
C LEU A 54 -3.12 14.57 16.61
N LEU A 55 -3.45 14.47 15.32
CA LEU A 55 -3.05 15.47 14.31
C LEU A 55 -4.06 16.59 14.12
N LYS A 56 -5.25 16.51 14.75
CA LYS A 56 -6.34 17.49 14.62
C LYS A 56 -6.74 17.74 13.15
N GLY A 57 -6.75 16.69 12.34
CA GLY A 57 -7.10 16.73 10.92
C GLY A 57 -5.99 17.21 9.98
N ARG A 58 -4.76 17.38 10.47
CA ARG A 58 -3.62 17.88 9.65
C ARG A 58 -2.89 16.79 8.87
N GLY A 59 -3.28 15.53 9.02
CA GLY A 59 -2.76 14.41 8.22
C GLY A 59 -3.50 14.29 6.88
N ARG A 60 -2.78 13.87 5.85
CA ARG A 60 -3.29 13.65 4.48
C ARG A 60 -3.09 12.20 4.08
N PHE A 61 -4.07 11.64 3.40
CA PHE A 61 -4.04 10.29 2.86
C PHE A 61 -3.87 10.36 1.35
N GLU A 62 -2.90 9.61 0.83
CA GLU A 62 -2.73 9.36 -0.59
C GLU A 62 -2.91 7.86 -0.82
N GLU A 63 -3.99 7.50 -1.50
CA GLU A 63 -4.37 6.11 -1.76
C GLU A 63 -4.03 5.73 -3.21
N TYR A 64 -3.37 4.60 -3.36
CA TYR A 64 -3.05 3.96 -4.64
C TYR A 64 -3.68 2.55 -4.67
N ASP A 65 -3.39 1.78 -5.71
CA ASP A 65 -4.03 0.47 -5.92
C ASP A 65 -3.75 -0.53 -4.78
N SER A 66 -2.55 -0.55 -4.20
CA SER A 66 -2.23 -1.44 -3.06
C SER A 66 -1.59 -0.71 -1.89
N LEU A 67 -1.47 0.62 -1.98
CA LEU A 67 -0.64 1.43 -1.11
C LEU A 67 -1.43 2.58 -0.51
N VAL A 68 -1.22 2.83 0.78
CA VAL A 68 -1.63 4.05 1.46
C VAL A 68 -0.40 4.77 1.99
N LEU A 69 -0.26 6.03 1.58
CA LEU A 69 0.72 6.95 2.11
C LEU A 69 0.02 7.97 3.00
N PHE A 70 0.35 7.94 4.30
CA PHE A 70 -0.20 8.86 5.28
C PHE A 70 0.85 9.91 5.65
N ARG A 71 0.63 11.16 5.27
CA ARG A 71 1.59 12.28 5.42
C ARG A 71 1.13 13.28 6.47
N TRP A 72 2.07 13.84 7.23
CA TRP A 72 1.81 14.94 8.16
C TRP A 72 3.08 15.74 8.49
N GLY A 73 2.91 16.78 9.31
CA GLY A 73 3.99 17.67 9.71
C GLY A 73 4.11 18.89 8.80
N THR A 74 5.24 19.56 8.92
CA THR A 74 5.59 20.80 8.19
C THR A 74 6.49 20.49 7.00
N GLN A 75 6.71 21.49 6.13
CA GLN A 75 7.69 21.40 5.04
C GLN A 75 9.10 21.02 5.49
N SER A 76 9.45 21.28 6.76
CA SER A 76 10.73 20.95 7.39
C SER A 76 10.78 19.57 8.06
N THR A 77 9.63 18.95 8.37
CA THR A 77 9.60 17.66 9.08
C THR A 77 9.10 16.49 8.22
N ARG A 78 8.34 16.77 7.15
CA ARG A 78 7.93 15.83 6.07
C ARG A 78 7.69 14.38 6.53
N ARG A 79 6.86 14.22 7.55
CA ARG A 79 6.63 12.93 8.19
C ARG A 79 5.65 12.13 7.37
N HIS A 80 5.95 10.85 7.15
CA HIS A 80 5.01 9.97 6.47
C HIS A 80 5.10 8.52 6.94
N MET A 81 4.01 7.79 6.73
CA MET A 81 3.92 6.33 6.88
C MET A 81 3.50 5.73 5.55
N TRP A 82 4.29 4.77 5.08
CA TRP A 82 4.04 4.03 3.87
C TRP A 82 3.55 2.62 4.22
N ILE A 83 2.33 2.32 3.81
CA ILE A 83 1.62 1.09 4.18
C ILE A 83 1.15 0.42 2.90
N GLU A 84 1.68 -0.76 2.61
CA GLU A 84 1.37 -1.51 1.40
C GLU A 84 0.64 -2.82 1.75
N VAL A 85 -0.32 -3.23 0.92
CA VAL A 85 -0.99 -4.53 1.01
C VAL A 85 -0.49 -5.42 -0.12
N ARG A 86 0.15 -6.54 0.21
CA ARG A 86 0.58 -7.55 -0.77
C ARG A 86 -0.14 -8.86 -0.48
N GLY A 87 -1.09 -9.22 -1.35
CA GLY A 87 -1.98 -10.36 -1.13
C GLY A 87 -2.76 -10.18 0.17
N SER A 88 -2.51 -11.04 1.15
CA SER A 88 -3.12 -11.00 2.49
C SER A 88 -2.24 -10.37 3.57
N SER A 89 -1.07 -9.81 3.20
CA SER A 89 -0.12 -9.24 4.15
C SER A 89 -0.11 -7.71 4.13
N ILE A 90 0.16 -7.11 5.28
CA ILE A 90 0.35 -5.67 5.45
C ILE A 90 1.84 -5.40 5.65
N LEU A 91 2.40 -4.48 4.86
CA LEU A 91 3.80 -4.11 4.89
C LEU A 91 3.94 -2.65 5.32
N PHE A 92 4.76 -2.40 6.32
CA PHE A 92 5.12 -1.05 6.72
C PHE A 92 6.56 -0.75 6.29
N ARG A 93 6.77 0.31 5.49
CA ARG A 93 8.11 0.67 5.04
C ARG A 93 8.96 1.23 6.18
N LEU A 94 10.18 0.74 6.27
CA LEU A 94 11.19 1.18 7.23
C LEU A 94 11.92 2.42 6.72
N HIS A 95 12.47 3.18 7.67
CA HIS A 95 13.42 4.22 7.34
C HIS A 95 14.72 3.56 6.83
N PRO A 96 15.34 4.04 5.73
CA PRO A 96 16.70 3.63 5.37
C PRO A 96 17.61 3.63 6.61
N HIS A 97 18.33 2.53 6.82
CA HIS A 97 19.23 2.25 7.95
C HIS A 97 18.60 1.74 9.26
N ARG A 98 17.29 1.44 9.30
CA ARG A 98 16.71 0.78 10.48
C ARG A 98 17.04 -0.72 10.47
N THR A 99 18.02 -1.13 11.27
CA THR A 99 18.33 -2.55 11.50
C THR A 99 17.37 -3.12 12.56
N CYS A 100 16.59 -4.13 12.17
CA CYS A 100 15.68 -4.83 13.05
C CYS A 100 16.45 -5.90 13.85
N ALA A 101 16.46 -5.82 15.18
CA ALA A 101 17.02 -6.86 16.05
C ALA A 101 16.06 -8.06 16.27
N GLN A 102 15.04 -8.23 15.43
CA GLN A 102 13.78 -8.97 15.64
C GLN A 102 12.83 -8.35 16.69
N ALA A 103 11.83 -7.62 16.20
CA ALA A 103 10.62 -7.26 16.95
C ALA A 103 9.42 -6.95 16.03
N ALA A 104 9.45 -7.44 14.78
CA ALA A 104 8.37 -7.35 13.81
C ALA A 104 8.29 -8.69 13.04
N PRO A 105 7.11 -9.10 12.55
CA PRO A 105 6.86 -10.51 12.25
C PRO A 105 7.64 -11.09 11.06
N VAL A 106 8.04 -10.27 10.09
CA VAL A 106 9.17 -10.52 9.18
C VAL A 106 9.76 -9.15 8.84
N CYS A 107 11.06 -8.95 9.04
CA CYS A 107 11.77 -7.73 8.63
C CYS A 107 12.82 -8.10 7.58
N ASP A 108 12.73 -7.52 6.38
CA ASP A 108 13.68 -7.74 5.27
C ASP A 108 14.70 -6.59 5.11
N GLY A 109 14.68 -5.62 6.03
CA GLY A 109 15.52 -4.42 5.99
C GLY A 109 14.89 -3.23 5.26
N GLU A 110 13.83 -3.43 4.49
CA GLU A 110 13.04 -2.37 3.85
C GLU A 110 11.61 -2.28 4.39
N TYR A 111 11.00 -3.41 4.77
CA TYR A 111 9.63 -3.52 5.24
C TYR A 111 9.52 -4.37 6.51
N HIS A 112 8.56 -4.02 7.36
CA HIS A 112 7.97 -4.96 8.30
C HIS A 112 6.72 -5.57 7.69
N THR A 113 6.74 -6.89 7.49
CA THR A 113 5.60 -7.65 6.94
C THR A 113 4.80 -8.30 8.07
N PHE A 114 3.49 -8.08 8.04
CA PHE A 114 2.50 -8.69 8.91
C PHE A 114 1.61 -9.60 8.08
N THR A 115 1.62 -10.90 8.40
CA THR A 115 0.70 -11.87 7.77
C THR A 115 -0.71 -11.72 8.32
N SER A 116 -1.69 -12.39 7.70
CA SER A 116 -3.10 -12.35 8.14
C SER A 116 -3.32 -12.68 9.60
N THR A 117 -2.64 -13.71 10.11
CA THR A 117 -2.73 -14.10 11.52
C THR A 117 -2.16 -13.05 12.46
N MET A 118 -1.17 -12.27 12.00
CA MET A 118 -0.48 -11.27 12.82
C MET A 118 -1.23 -9.95 12.86
N TRP A 119 -1.72 -9.44 11.72
CA TRP A 119 -2.50 -8.20 11.74
C TRP A 119 -3.93 -8.40 12.28
N SER A 120 -4.40 -9.64 12.41
CA SER A 120 -5.62 -9.96 13.15
C SER A 120 -5.48 -9.67 14.66
N ASP A 121 -4.27 -9.71 15.20
CA ASP A 121 -3.98 -9.20 16.55
C ASP A 121 -3.90 -7.66 16.51
N ARG A 122 -5.01 -7.03 16.90
CA ARG A 122 -5.17 -5.57 16.87
C ARG A 122 -4.20 -4.86 17.82
N GLU A 123 -3.83 -5.46 18.95
CA GLU A 123 -2.90 -4.83 19.89
C GLU A 123 -1.47 -4.88 19.34
N LEU A 124 -1.07 -5.99 18.72
CA LEU A 124 0.21 -6.08 18.00
C LEU A 124 0.29 -5.03 16.89
N LEU A 125 -0.73 -4.95 16.04
CA LEU A 125 -0.76 -4.02 14.91
C LEU A 125 -0.75 -2.55 15.38
N LYS A 126 -1.50 -2.24 16.43
CA LYS A 126 -1.54 -0.90 17.04
C LYS A 126 -0.21 -0.52 17.67
N ALA A 127 0.45 -1.45 18.37
CA ALA A 127 1.77 -1.23 18.93
C ALA A 127 2.79 -0.93 17.82
N GLU A 128 2.73 -1.66 16.71
CA GLU A 128 3.60 -1.40 15.56
C GLU A 128 3.30 -0.04 14.93
N LEU A 129 2.03 0.27 14.66
CA LEU A 129 1.62 1.55 14.10
C LEU A 129 2.12 2.72 14.95
N LYS A 130 2.08 2.59 16.28
CA LYS A 130 2.62 3.59 17.20
C LYS A 130 4.13 3.80 16.98
N LYS A 131 4.91 2.75 16.76
CA LYS A 131 6.36 2.88 16.48
C LYS A 131 6.61 3.71 15.23
N TYR A 132 5.79 3.53 14.19
CA TYR A 132 5.88 4.32 12.96
C TYR A 132 5.37 5.75 13.13
N TYR A 133 4.36 5.97 13.96
CA TYR A 133 3.92 7.32 14.31
C TYR A 133 4.97 8.11 15.11
N ASP A 134 5.59 7.46 16.10
CA ASP A 134 6.62 8.07 16.95
C ASP A 134 7.92 8.34 16.18
N ARG A 135 8.26 7.46 15.23
CA ARG A 135 9.45 7.55 14.37
C ARG A 135 9.06 7.40 12.90
N PRO A 136 8.40 8.43 12.33
CA PRO A 136 7.95 8.39 10.94
C PRO A 136 9.15 8.48 10.01
N VAL A 137 8.97 7.96 8.79
CA VAL A 137 9.95 8.18 7.73
C VAL A 137 9.94 9.67 7.42
N ALA A 138 11.11 10.31 7.49
CA ALA A 138 11.30 11.66 7.01
C ALA A 138 11.81 11.59 5.56
N GLU A 139 11.18 12.33 4.65
CA GLU A 139 11.80 12.57 3.34
C GLU A 139 13.09 13.36 3.60
N SER A 140 14.25 12.83 3.20
CA SER A 140 15.50 13.59 3.25
C SER A 140 15.36 14.83 2.38
N SER A 141 15.87 15.96 2.85
CA SER A 141 15.89 17.23 2.09
C SER A 141 16.84 17.22 0.90
N ALA A 142 17.35 16.06 0.49
CA ALA A 142 18.25 15.90 -0.63
C ALA A 142 17.44 15.69 -1.91
N ASP A 143 17.00 16.81 -2.48
CA ASP A 143 17.02 17.06 -3.92
C ASP A 143 17.98 18.26 -4.14
#